data_AF-A0A0D0TCY6-F1
#
_entry.id   AF-A0A0D0TCY6-F1
#
_cell.length_a   1.000
_cell.length_b   1.000
_cell.length_c   1.000
_cell.angle_alpha   90.00
_cell.angle_beta   90.00
_cell.angle_gamma   90.00
#
_symmetry.space_group_name_H-M   'P 1'
#
loop_
_entity.id
_entity.type
_entity.pdbx_description
1 polymer ?
#
loop_
_entity_poly.entity_id
_entity_poly.type
_entity_poly.pdbx_seq_one_letter_code
_entity_poly.pdbx_strand_id
1 'polypeptide(L)'
;MRSALRAGMTLIVTLLLFLAFNLVWLPKLPDSRWDFSQQKIHTLSPATRQLLRTLESPVDLYYFNSKIPQKSHALKRYGQRVEDLLKEFEKAAKDKINLHVINPFPFSEDAYKASLFGLDDTLGFMGLIGTRSGQGTQRIEAFRPDNEALLEYEISHLIYKLMYPERPTVGLLSGLPLAAPAGNLLEQMRRHFNLVELAPTLAQVPASIATLMVVQPYALPESALYAIEQSVLRGTKLMVFIDPVSEIGGSAGSTNARLNALFNAWGIQMPADKLLVDNLYASSAKPGPGMPTVLHPARLQLPRQAMAADDVSTWKLNSVTVSSSGALSRAAKSHTFFTPLLQSSPQSSLLDAGRFASSTAFDAFVEEASTSGQRHVIAARLEGPVYSVFPDGLKGQPPGRQKAEQVQVVVVADTDLLSDAVSNAHPNSNALFVLNTLDNLAAPEALRRIQPRAMTQPLHRLEPMREAAAQAYRQGAAELERRLEHTEQAWQRLNPPSTSLGTHAVHTNIQLQALNKERLRLPMELHALKLQAYASLNRFEQKLEWLMVVPMPLLLCLIAWGLFLYQQRRRRTAITVAC
;
A
#
# COMPACT_ATOMS: atom_id res chain seq x y z
N MET A 1 -52.82 39.17 -29.79
CA MET A 1 -52.85 39.04 -28.30
C MET A 1 -53.39 37.71 -27.80
N ARG A 2 -54.43 37.10 -28.40
CA ARG A 2 -55.01 35.82 -27.92
C ARG A 2 -54.11 34.57 -28.11
N SER A 3 -53.21 34.55 -29.09
CA SER A 3 -52.28 33.42 -29.32
C SER A 3 -51.11 33.38 -28.32
N ALA A 4 -50.58 34.54 -27.93
CA ALA A 4 -49.50 34.64 -26.94
C ALA A 4 -49.94 34.21 -25.54
N LEU A 5 -51.18 34.54 -25.14
CA LEU A 5 -51.76 34.05 -23.88
C LEU A 5 -51.96 32.53 -23.87
N ARG A 6 -52.42 31.94 -24.99
CA ARG A 6 -52.58 30.47 -25.10
C ARG A 6 -51.24 29.74 -25.05
N ALA A 7 -50.22 30.28 -25.73
CA ALA A 7 -48.88 29.72 -25.71
C ALA A 7 -48.23 29.83 -24.30
N GLY A 8 -48.43 30.95 -23.61
CA GLY A 8 -48.00 31.13 -22.22
C GLY A 8 -48.69 30.16 -21.26
N MET A 9 -50.00 29.97 -21.42
CA MET A 9 -50.78 29.04 -20.60
C MET A 9 -50.38 27.58 -20.83
N THR A 10 -50.13 27.18 -22.08
CA THR A 10 -49.61 25.83 -22.36
C THR A 10 -48.24 25.61 -21.73
N LEU A 11 -47.33 26.59 -21.81
CA LEU A 11 -46.01 26.50 -21.18
C LEU A 11 -46.09 26.36 -19.65
N ILE A 12 -46.99 27.12 -19.01
CA ILE A 12 -47.21 27.04 -17.57
C ILE A 12 -47.78 25.68 -17.18
N VAL A 13 -48.77 25.17 -17.93
CA VAL A 13 -49.35 23.86 -17.67
C VAL A 13 -48.30 22.75 -17.84
N THR A 14 -47.51 22.76 -18.93
CA THR A 14 -46.46 21.77 -19.13
C THR A 14 -45.36 21.86 -18.06
N LEU A 15 -45.00 23.06 -17.61
CA LEU A 15 -44.05 23.27 -16.52
C LEU A 15 -44.57 22.71 -15.20
N LEU A 16 -45.83 22.98 -14.86
CA LEU A 16 -46.47 22.44 -13.65
C LEU A 16 -46.58 20.91 -13.70
N LEU A 17 -46.91 20.35 -14.87
CA LEU A 17 -47.01 18.91 -15.06
C LEU A 17 -45.63 18.23 -14.97
N PHE A 18 -44.60 18.87 -15.52
CA PHE A 18 -43.21 18.44 -15.37
C PHE A 18 -42.74 18.50 -13.91
N LEU A 19 -43.08 19.58 -13.19
CA LEU A 19 -42.73 19.75 -11.79
C LEU A 19 -43.44 18.71 -10.91
N ALA A 20 -44.73 18.47 -11.15
CA ALA A 20 -45.51 17.44 -10.47
C ALA A 20 -44.97 16.03 -10.77
N PHE A 21 -44.59 15.76 -12.02
CA PHE A 21 -43.95 14.50 -12.38
C PHE A 21 -42.62 14.30 -11.64
N ASN A 22 -41.76 15.34 -11.60
CA ASN A 22 -40.49 15.29 -10.88
C ASN A 22 -40.67 15.13 -9.36
N LEU A 23 -41.66 15.79 -8.76
CA LEU A 23 -41.90 15.70 -7.32
C LEU A 23 -42.48 14.33 -6.89
N VAL A 24 -43.36 13.75 -7.70
CA VAL A 24 -44.17 12.59 -7.30
C VAL A 24 -43.61 11.27 -7.80
N TRP A 25 -43.09 11.24 -9.04
CA TRP A 25 -42.67 10.00 -9.69
C TRP A 25 -41.18 9.72 -9.54
N LEU A 26 -40.33 10.75 -9.53
CA LEU A 26 -38.88 10.58 -9.37
C LEU A 26 -38.48 9.87 -8.06
N PRO A 27 -39.12 10.12 -6.91
CA PRO A 27 -38.82 9.39 -5.66
C PRO A 27 -39.36 7.95 -5.64
N LYS A 28 -40.30 7.60 -6.54
CA LYS A 28 -40.95 6.29 -6.60
C LYS A 28 -40.33 5.34 -7.62
N LEU A 29 -39.45 5.84 -8.49
CA LEU A 29 -38.69 4.98 -9.39
C LEU A 29 -37.75 4.11 -8.55
N PRO A 30 -37.67 2.78 -8.80
CA PRO A 30 -36.68 1.95 -8.13
C PRO A 30 -35.31 2.54 -8.41
N ASP A 31 -34.51 2.73 -7.35
CA ASP A 31 -33.17 3.32 -7.36
C ASP A 31 -32.18 2.33 -8.03
N SER A 32 -32.46 1.99 -9.29
CA SER A 32 -31.64 1.18 -10.17
C SER A 32 -30.58 2.11 -10.73
N ARG A 33 -29.61 2.45 -9.89
CA ARG A 33 -28.39 3.14 -10.30
C ARG A 33 -27.63 2.20 -11.23
N TRP A 34 -27.91 2.33 -12.54
CA TRP A 34 -27.06 1.72 -13.55
C TRP A 34 -25.70 2.40 -13.43
N ASP A 35 -24.76 1.70 -12.83
CA ASP A 35 -23.39 2.15 -12.70
C ASP A 35 -22.74 2.08 -14.08
N PHE A 36 -22.82 3.18 -14.82
CA PHE A 36 -22.17 3.37 -16.12
C PHE A 36 -20.67 3.69 -15.98
N SER A 37 -20.10 3.68 -14.77
CA SER A 37 -18.65 3.76 -14.62
C SER A 37 -18.01 2.52 -15.24
N GLN A 38 -16.91 2.71 -15.97
CA GLN A 38 -16.21 1.62 -16.66
C GLN A 38 -15.79 0.47 -15.71
N GLN A 39 -15.69 0.72 -14.40
CA GLN A 39 -15.23 -0.23 -13.39
C GLN A 39 -16.31 -0.65 -12.36
N LYS A 40 -17.58 -0.30 -12.58
CA LYS A 40 -18.70 -0.58 -11.65
C LYS A 40 -18.38 -0.23 -10.19
N ILE A 41 -17.71 0.90 -9.97
CA ILE A 41 -17.11 1.24 -8.67
C ILE A 41 -18.17 1.37 -7.57
N HIS A 42 -19.44 1.63 -7.90
CA HIS A 42 -20.55 1.75 -6.95
C HIS A 42 -21.28 0.43 -6.67
N THR A 43 -20.78 -0.70 -7.16
CA THR A 43 -21.43 -2.01 -6.96
C THR A 43 -20.47 -2.98 -6.25
N LEU A 44 -20.94 -3.72 -5.23
CA LEU A 44 -20.13 -4.75 -4.56
C LEU A 44 -19.67 -5.86 -5.51
N SER A 45 -18.47 -6.40 -5.28
CA SER A 45 -17.93 -7.52 -6.03
C SER A 45 -18.75 -8.80 -5.78
N PRO A 46 -18.72 -9.78 -6.70
CA PRO A 46 -19.36 -11.07 -6.50
C PRO A 46 -18.86 -11.79 -5.24
N ALA A 47 -17.57 -11.67 -4.94
CA ALA A 47 -16.94 -12.27 -3.76
C ALA A 47 -17.50 -11.67 -2.46
N THR A 48 -17.61 -10.33 -2.38
CA THR A 48 -18.23 -9.66 -1.23
C THR A 48 -19.68 -10.06 -1.05
N ARG A 49 -20.47 -10.12 -2.14
CA ARG A 49 -21.87 -10.59 -2.05
C ARG A 49 -21.98 -12.02 -1.55
N GLN A 50 -21.03 -12.88 -1.90
CA GLN A 50 -20.97 -14.25 -1.40
C GLN A 50 -20.64 -14.27 0.10
N LEU A 51 -19.67 -13.48 0.55
CA LEU A 51 -19.35 -13.31 1.97
C LEU A 51 -20.57 -12.81 2.77
N LEU A 52 -21.31 -11.83 2.26
CA LEU A 52 -22.50 -11.30 2.95
C LEU A 52 -23.64 -12.31 3.04
N ARG A 53 -23.72 -13.27 2.10
CA ARG A 53 -24.72 -14.36 2.17
C ARG A 53 -24.40 -15.40 3.23
N THR A 54 -23.16 -15.48 3.71
CA THR A 54 -22.77 -16.41 4.79
C THR A 54 -22.96 -15.80 6.18
N LEU A 55 -23.51 -14.58 6.28
CA LEU A 55 -23.83 -13.95 7.56
C LEU A 55 -24.99 -14.68 8.27
N GLU A 56 -24.65 -15.42 9.32
CA GLU A 56 -25.64 -16.14 10.13
C GLU A 56 -26.33 -15.22 11.15
N SER A 57 -25.59 -14.27 11.73
CA SER A 57 -26.06 -13.35 12.78
C SER A 57 -26.02 -11.89 12.30
N PRO A 58 -26.90 -11.01 12.84
CA PRO A 58 -26.83 -9.58 12.56
C PRO A 58 -25.55 -8.96 13.11
N VAL A 59 -25.03 -7.97 12.40
CA VAL A 59 -23.83 -7.17 12.74
C VAL A 59 -24.22 -5.70 12.70
N ASP A 60 -23.90 -4.96 13.76
CA ASP A 60 -24.10 -3.52 13.81
C ASP A 60 -22.80 -2.81 13.41
N LEU A 61 -22.90 -1.91 12.44
CA LEU A 61 -21.79 -1.12 11.92
C LEU A 61 -22.03 0.35 12.23
N TYR A 62 -21.15 0.97 13.01
CA TYR A 62 -21.19 2.37 13.37
C TYR A 62 -20.12 3.13 12.59
N TYR A 63 -20.53 3.85 11.57
CA TYR A 63 -19.67 4.68 10.75
C TYR A 63 -19.61 6.09 11.31
N PHE A 64 -18.43 6.52 11.72
CA PHE A 64 -18.20 7.87 12.23
C PHE A 64 -17.61 8.72 11.12
N ASN A 65 -18.13 9.94 10.94
CA ASN A 65 -17.59 10.91 10.00
C ASN A 65 -17.97 12.33 10.44
N SER A 66 -17.09 12.97 11.22
CA SER A 66 -17.33 14.34 11.69
C SER A 66 -17.21 15.35 10.55
N LYS A 67 -18.05 16.38 10.58
CA LYS A 67 -17.93 17.56 9.71
C LYS A 67 -16.79 18.51 10.16
N ILE A 68 -16.22 18.29 11.35
CA ILE A 68 -15.17 19.11 11.97
C ILE A 68 -13.93 18.21 12.22
N PRO A 69 -12.71 18.66 11.90
CA PRO A 69 -12.33 19.94 11.29
C PRO A 69 -12.82 20.07 9.84
N GLN A 70 -12.74 21.27 9.27
CA GLN A 70 -13.16 21.49 7.88
C GLN A 70 -12.29 20.68 6.91
N LYS A 71 -12.86 19.59 6.39
CA LYS A 71 -12.20 18.69 5.45
C LYS A 71 -12.03 19.32 4.07
N SER A 72 -10.96 18.95 3.38
CA SER A 72 -10.77 19.27 1.96
C SER A 72 -11.90 18.70 1.11
N HIS A 73 -12.14 19.25 -0.09
CA HIS A 73 -13.17 18.73 -0.98
C HIS A 73 -12.91 17.26 -1.38
N ALA A 74 -11.64 16.88 -1.54
CA ALA A 74 -11.25 15.49 -1.81
C ALA A 74 -11.66 14.56 -0.65
N LEU A 75 -11.33 14.94 0.59
CA LEU A 75 -11.65 14.13 1.77
C LEU A 75 -13.16 14.05 2.05
N LYS A 76 -13.93 15.11 1.76
CA LYS A 76 -15.40 15.07 1.82
C LYS A 76 -15.99 14.08 0.82
N ARG A 77 -15.52 14.10 -0.43
CA ARG A 77 -15.96 13.13 -1.45
C ARG A 77 -15.60 11.70 -1.05
N TYR A 78 -14.39 11.50 -0.52
CA TYR A 78 -13.97 10.20 -0.03
C TYR A 78 -14.83 9.70 1.15
N GLY A 79 -15.16 10.56 2.12
CA GLY A 79 -16.10 10.20 3.19
C GLY A 79 -17.49 9.81 2.67
N GLN A 80 -18.04 10.57 1.72
CA GLN A 80 -19.30 10.21 1.06
C GLN A 80 -19.21 8.85 0.35
N ARG A 81 -18.07 8.60 -0.29
CA ARG A 81 -17.80 7.34 -1.00
C ARG A 81 -17.77 6.13 -0.06
N VAL A 82 -17.18 6.29 1.13
CA VAL A 82 -17.20 5.26 2.18
C VAL A 82 -18.63 5.00 2.65
N GLU A 83 -19.40 6.07 2.93
CA GLU A 83 -20.80 5.95 3.35
C GLU A 83 -21.68 5.24 2.31
N ASP A 84 -21.55 5.63 1.04
CA ASP A 84 -22.29 5.02 -0.07
C ASP A 84 -21.94 3.53 -0.21
N LEU A 85 -20.68 3.15 -0.03
CA LEU A 85 -20.27 1.75 -0.07
C LEU A 85 -20.87 0.97 1.11
N LEU A 86 -20.82 1.50 2.33
CA LEU A 86 -21.40 0.86 3.52
C LEU A 86 -22.92 0.64 3.37
N LYS A 87 -23.64 1.59 2.77
CA LYS A 87 -25.07 1.44 2.43
C LYS A 87 -25.31 0.30 1.45
N GLU A 88 -24.41 0.08 0.50
CA GLU A 88 -24.50 -1.09 -0.39
C GLU A 88 -24.22 -2.41 0.35
N PHE A 89 -23.32 -2.43 1.34
CA PHE A 89 -23.13 -3.58 2.24
C PHE A 89 -24.41 -3.92 3.00
N GLU A 90 -25.04 -2.93 3.64
CA GLU A 90 -26.31 -3.07 4.35
C GLU A 90 -27.42 -3.63 3.43
N LYS A 91 -27.61 -3.02 2.26
CA LYS A 91 -28.60 -3.45 1.26
C LYS A 91 -28.36 -4.88 0.77
N ALA A 92 -27.11 -5.26 0.57
CA ALA A 92 -26.76 -6.59 0.06
C ALA A 92 -26.90 -7.69 1.13
N ALA A 93 -26.74 -7.35 2.41
CA ALA A 93 -26.80 -8.28 3.54
C ALA A 93 -28.22 -8.66 3.98
N LYS A 94 -29.27 -8.00 3.47
CA LYS A 94 -30.69 -8.31 3.75
C LYS A 94 -30.97 -8.47 5.24
N ASP A 95 -30.89 -7.37 5.99
CA ASP A 95 -31.14 -7.26 7.43
C ASP A 95 -30.09 -7.90 8.35
N LYS A 96 -28.99 -8.44 7.80
CA LYS A 96 -27.85 -8.94 8.58
C LYS A 96 -26.81 -7.89 8.92
N ILE A 97 -26.90 -6.70 8.33
CA ILE A 97 -26.06 -5.56 8.67
C ILE A 97 -26.98 -4.40 9.01
N ASN A 98 -26.77 -3.78 10.17
CA ASN A 98 -27.44 -2.55 10.56
C ASN A 98 -26.42 -1.42 10.53
N LEU A 99 -26.57 -0.45 9.63
CA LEU A 99 -25.64 0.66 9.50
C LEU A 99 -26.12 1.88 10.29
N HIS A 100 -25.28 2.38 11.19
CA HIS A 100 -25.47 3.61 11.94
C HIS A 100 -24.45 4.66 11.45
N VAL A 101 -24.92 5.70 10.77
CA VAL A 101 -24.07 6.83 10.35
C VAL A 101 -24.11 7.92 11.42
N ILE A 102 -22.94 8.20 12.01
CA ILE A 102 -22.79 9.10 13.15
C ILE A 102 -21.88 10.27 12.74
N ASN A 103 -22.35 11.48 12.99
CA ASN A 103 -21.55 12.71 12.84
C ASN A 103 -21.19 13.23 14.25
N PRO A 104 -20.06 12.79 14.83
CA PRO A 104 -19.68 13.19 16.18
C PRO A 104 -19.30 14.67 16.21
N PHE A 105 -20.00 15.45 17.02
CA PHE A 105 -19.65 16.84 17.29
C PHE A 105 -18.54 16.89 18.35
N PRO A 106 -17.60 17.87 18.30
CA PRO A 106 -16.59 18.03 19.34
C PRO A 106 -17.20 18.06 20.75
N PHE A 107 -16.59 17.35 21.70
CA PHE A 107 -17.04 17.24 23.09
C PHE A 107 -18.44 16.61 23.29
N SER A 108 -18.98 15.91 22.29
CA SER A 108 -20.23 15.13 22.42
C SER A 108 -19.99 13.71 22.95
N GLU A 109 -21.06 13.05 23.40
CA GLU A 109 -21.02 11.63 23.80
C GLU A 109 -20.54 10.73 22.65
N ASP A 110 -20.95 11.03 21.41
CA ASP A 110 -20.52 10.26 20.23
C ASP A 110 -19.03 10.43 19.94
N ALA A 111 -18.49 11.64 20.13
CA ALA A 111 -17.05 11.89 20.03
C ALA A 111 -16.27 11.17 21.15
N TYR A 112 -16.82 11.14 22.37
CA TYR A 112 -16.24 10.38 23.47
C TYR A 112 -16.24 8.88 23.16
N LYS A 113 -17.36 8.32 22.66
CA LYS A 113 -17.44 6.91 22.23
C LYS A 113 -16.43 6.61 21.12
N ALA A 114 -16.37 7.43 20.07
CA ALA A 114 -15.40 7.27 18.98
C ALA A 114 -13.97 7.23 19.51
N SER A 115 -13.62 8.14 20.42
CA SER A 115 -12.30 8.18 21.06
C SER A 115 -12.05 6.96 21.97
N LEU A 116 -13.04 6.52 22.75
CA LEU A 116 -12.94 5.35 23.63
C LEU A 116 -12.65 4.06 22.85
N PHE A 117 -13.26 3.93 21.67
CA PHE A 117 -12.98 2.82 20.75
C PHE A 117 -11.72 3.05 19.89
N GLY A 118 -10.97 4.14 20.13
CA GLY A 118 -9.69 4.42 19.48
C GLY A 118 -9.81 4.83 18.03
N LEU A 119 -10.87 5.53 17.62
CA LEU A 119 -10.93 6.15 16.29
C LEU A 119 -10.04 7.40 16.24
N ASP A 120 -9.44 7.65 15.08
CA ASP A 120 -8.56 8.79 14.83
C ASP A 120 -9.35 10.11 14.70
N ASP A 121 -9.09 11.06 15.60
CA ASP A 121 -9.76 12.36 15.62
C ASP A 121 -9.19 13.36 14.60
N THR A 122 -7.98 13.13 14.08
CA THR A 122 -7.26 14.07 13.21
C THR A 122 -8.01 14.30 11.89
N LEU A 123 -8.63 13.26 11.34
CA LEU A 123 -9.48 13.30 10.16
C LEU A 123 -10.97 13.37 10.52
N GLY A 124 -11.29 13.86 11.73
CA GLY A 124 -12.64 13.99 12.24
C GLY A 124 -13.34 12.65 12.41
N PHE A 125 -12.68 11.69 13.07
CA PHE A 125 -13.22 10.36 13.39
C PHE A 125 -13.74 9.60 12.17
N MET A 126 -13.11 9.74 11.00
CA MET A 126 -13.53 9.03 9.80
C MET A 126 -13.17 7.54 9.90
N GLY A 127 -13.95 6.76 10.63
CA GLY A 127 -13.66 5.37 10.96
C GLY A 127 -14.92 4.51 11.07
N LEU A 128 -14.73 3.20 11.25
CA LEU A 128 -15.82 2.23 11.37
C LEU A 128 -15.64 1.39 12.62
N ILE A 129 -16.72 1.20 13.37
CA ILE A 129 -16.77 0.26 14.48
C ILE A 129 -17.81 -0.79 14.13
N GLY A 130 -17.45 -2.06 14.22
CA GLY A 130 -18.39 -3.16 14.05
C GLY A 130 -18.54 -3.96 15.33
N THR A 131 -19.77 -4.33 15.66
CA THR A 131 -20.10 -5.09 16.85
C THR A 131 -21.01 -6.25 16.50
N ARG A 132 -20.87 -7.34 17.27
CA ARG A 132 -21.75 -8.50 17.19
C ARG A 132 -22.02 -8.99 18.60
N SER A 133 -23.26 -9.43 18.86
CA SER A 133 -23.65 -9.95 20.17
C SER A 133 -22.72 -11.09 20.62
N GLY A 134 -22.20 -10.98 21.85
CA GLY A 134 -21.31 -11.98 22.46
C GLY A 134 -19.89 -12.03 21.90
N GLN A 135 -19.48 -11.07 21.05
CA GLN A 135 -18.15 -11.01 20.45
C GLN A 135 -17.47 -9.67 20.71
N GLY A 136 -16.14 -9.66 20.63
CA GLY A 136 -15.35 -8.45 20.74
C GLY A 136 -15.60 -7.49 19.58
N THR A 137 -15.57 -6.19 19.87
CA THR A 137 -15.69 -5.12 18.86
C THR A 137 -14.49 -5.13 17.91
N GLN A 138 -14.75 -4.92 16.62
CA GLN A 138 -13.71 -4.69 15.60
C GLN A 138 -13.76 -3.24 15.14
N ARG A 139 -12.60 -2.68 14.77
CA ARG A 139 -12.51 -1.28 14.33
C ARG A 139 -11.64 -1.09 13.10
N ILE A 140 -12.01 -0.10 12.30
CA ILE A 140 -11.14 0.59 11.35
C ILE A 140 -10.90 1.97 11.94
N GLU A 141 -9.66 2.20 12.38
CA GLU A 141 -9.22 3.44 13.04
C GLU A 141 -9.54 4.70 12.23
N ALA A 142 -9.13 4.67 10.97
CA ALA A 142 -9.26 5.77 10.03
C ALA A 142 -9.34 5.23 8.60
N PHE A 143 -10.32 5.69 7.84
CA PHE A 143 -10.33 5.54 6.39
C PHE A 143 -9.41 6.57 5.77
N ARG A 144 -8.46 6.11 4.98
CA ARG A 144 -7.45 6.95 4.33
C ARG A 144 -7.63 6.89 2.81
N PRO A 145 -7.66 8.04 2.12
CA PRO A 145 -7.77 8.07 0.65
C PRO A 145 -6.69 7.22 -0.05
N ASP A 146 -5.48 7.14 0.51
CA ASP A 146 -4.36 6.35 -0.04
C ASP A 146 -4.66 4.83 -0.11
N ASN A 147 -5.67 4.36 0.63
CA ASN A 147 -6.13 2.97 0.67
C ASN A 147 -7.48 2.77 -0.05
N GLU A 148 -7.95 3.73 -0.84
CA GLU A 148 -9.27 3.66 -1.50
C GLU A 148 -9.44 2.40 -2.36
N ALA A 149 -8.36 1.95 -3.03
CA ALA A 149 -8.37 0.71 -3.82
C ALA A 149 -8.73 -0.53 -2.98
N LEU A 150 -8.39 -0.53 -1.69
CA LEU A 150 -8.58 -1.63 -0.74
C LEU A 150 -9.81 -1.45 0.15
N LEU A 151 -10.63 -0.40 -0.07
CA LEU A 151 -11.74 -0.05 0.81
C LEU A 151 -12.77 -1.19 0.96
N GLU A 152 -13.15 -1.85 -0.14
CA GLU A 152 -14.08 -2.98 -0.13
C GLU A 152 -13.51 -4.16 0.65
N TYR A 153 -12.21 -4.43 0.50
CA TYR A 153 -11.51 -5.47 1.25
C TYR A 153 -11.46 -5.14 2.75
N GLU A 154 -11.11 -3.91 3.12
CA GLU A 154 -10.97 -3.46 4.51
C GLU A 154 -12.29 -3.61 5.30
N ILE A 155 -13.42 -3.22 4.71
CA ILE A 155 -14.75 -3.39 5.32
C ILE A 155 -15.11 -4.88 5.42
N SER A 156 -14.89 -5.64 4.34
CA SER A 156 -15.18 -7.08 4.31
C SER A 156 -14.35 -7.86 5.32
N HIS A 157 -13.09 -7.48 5.51
CA HIS A 157 -12.18 -8.07 6.47
C HIS A 157 -12.64 -7.78 7.91
N LEU A 158 -13.09 -6.56 8.22
CA LEU A 158 -13.68 -6.24 9.52
C LEU A 158 -14.91 -7.12 9.82
N ILE A 159 -15.82 -7.25 8.84
CA ILE A 159 -17.02 -8.10 8.98
C ILE A 159 -16.61 -9.57 9.18
N TYR A 160 -15.63 -10.05 8.41
CA TYR A 160 -15.11 -11.40 8.53
C TYR A 160 -14.55 -11.69 9.93
N LYS A 161 -13.75 -10.77 10.50
CA LYS A 161 -13.19 -10.93 11.86
C LYS A 161 -14.26 -10.92 12.96
N LEU A 162 -15.40 -10.24 12.75
CA LEU A 162 -16.56 -10.31 13.66
C LEU A 162 -17.28 -11.66 13.61
N MET A 163 -17.28 -12.30 12.45
CA MET A 163 -17.86 -13.63 12.27
C MET A 163 -16.95 -14.73 12.80
N TYR A 164 -15.64 -14.62 12.51
CA TYR A 164 -14.62 -15.63 12.78
C TYR A 164 -13.47 -15.01 13.60
N PRO A 165 -13.62 -14.90 14.92
CA PRO A 165 -12.62 -14.27 15.79
C PRO A 165 -11.37 -15.14 16.04
N GLU A 166 -11.39 -16.40 15.63
CA GLU A 166 -10.29 -17.33 15.85
C GLU A 166 -9.02 -16.94 15.10
N ARG A 167 -7.87 -17.10 15.76
CA ARG A 167 -6.56 -16.83 15.15
C ARG A 167 -6.21 -17.93 14.16
N PRO A 168 -5.82 -17.59 12.91
CA PRO A 168 -5.39 -18.58 11.97
C PRO A 168 -4.09 -19.24 12.42
N THR A 169 -3.92 -20.52 12.08
CA THR A 169 -2.71 -21.29 12.36
C THR A 169 -1.68 -21.07 11.25
N VAL A 170 -0.47 -20.68 11.63
CA VAL A 170 0.66 -20.46 10.71
C VAL A 170 1.82 -21.35 11.13
N GLY A 171 2.31 -22.19 10.21
CA GLY A 171 3.54 -22.94 10.42
C GLY A 171 4.75 -22.06 10.14
N LEU A 172 5.74 -22.05 11.04
CA LEU A 172 7.01 -21.34 10.85
C LEU A 172 8.13 -22.36 10.72
N LEU A 173 8.82 -22.37 9.57
CA LEU A 173 10.01 -23.17 9.33
C LEU A 173 11.16 -22.21 9.04
N SER A 174 12.10 -22.10 9.99
CA SER A 174 13.24 -21.18 9.86
C SER A 174 14.55 -21.94 9.70
N GLY A 175 15.33 -21.58 8.68
CA GLY A 175 16.74 -21.93 8.53
C GLY A 175 17.69 -21.00 9.30
N LEU A 176 17.17 -19.92 9.90
CA LEU A 176 17.94 -18.92 10.67
C LEU A 176 17.48 -18.84 12.13
N PRO A 177 18.36 -18.46 13.07
CA PRO A 177 18.00 -18.24 14.47
C PRO A 177 17.25 -16.90 14.63
N LEU A 178 15.92 -16.92 14.49
CA LEU A 178 15.09 -15.69 14.50
C LEU A 178 14.77 -15.14 15.90
N ALA A 179 14.94 -15.92 16.96
CA ALA A 179 14.44 -15.57 18.29
C ALA A 179 15.01 -14.25 18.85
N ALA A 180 16.30 -13.98 18.62
CA ALA A 180 16.95 -12.75 19.05
C ALA A 180 16.80 -11.58 18.05
N PRO A 181 17.07 -11.75 16.73
CA PRO A 181 17.03 -10.63 15.80
C PRO A 181 15.63 -10.21 15.35
N ALA A 182 14.62 -11.08 15.44
CA ALA A 182 13.24 -10.83 15.02
C ALA A 182 12.24 -11.02 16.18
N GLY A 183 12.67 -10.74 17.40
CA GLY A 183 11.90 -11.00 18.63
C GLY A 183 10.58 -10.23 18.65
N ASN A 184 10.60 -8.93 18.32
CA ASN A 184 9.38 -8.11 18.33
C ASN A 184 8.39 -8.58 17.26
N LEU A 185 8.89 -8.93 16.07
CA LEU A 185 8.04 -9.47 15.00
C LEU A 185 7.39 -10.79 15.42
N LEU A 186 8.16 -11.72 15.99
CA LEU A 186 7.63 -13.01 16.46
C LEU A 186 6.58 -12.83 17.56
N GLU A 187 6.77 -11.88 18.48
CA GLU A 187 5.75 -11.53 19.46
C GLU A 187 4.47 -11.00 18.81
N GLN A 188 4.59 -10.08 17.84
CA GLN A 188 3.43 -9.57 17.11
C GLN A 188 2.72 -10.69 16.35
N MET A 189 3.45 -11.60 15.71
CA MET A 189 2.87 -12.77 15.05
C MET A 189 2.13 -13.68 16.02
N ARG A 190 2.71 -13.97 17.20
CA ARG A 190 2.07 -14.80 18.24
C ARG A 190 0.79 -14.17 18.83
N ARG A 191 0.64 -12.84 18.75
CA ARG A 191 -0.61 -12.16 19.13
C ARG A 191 -1.72 -12.37 18.08
N HIS A 192 -1.37 -12.34 16.79
CA HIS A 192 -2.34 -12.42 15.69
C HIS A 192 -2.61 -13.84 15.16
N PHE A 193 -1.66 -14.76 15.32
CA PHE A 193 -1.71 -16.11 14.77
C PHE A 193 -1.42 -17.17 15.84
N ASN A 194 -1.94 -18.38 15.61
CA ASN A 194 -1.49 -19.57 16.32
C ASN A 194 -0.22 -20.07 15.62
N LEU A 195 0.94 -19.60 16.08
CA LEU A 195 2.23 -19.93 15.47
C LEU A 195 2.70 -21.32 15.89
N VAL A 196 2.99 -22.19 14.91
CA VAL A 196 3.53 -23.54 15.12
C VAL A 196 4.92 -23.62 14.53
N GLU A 197 5.94 -23.69 15.37
CA GLU A 197 7.33 -23.84 14.92
C GLU A 197 7.57 -25.28 14.43
N LEU A 198 8.14 -25.40 13.22
CA LEU A 198 8.41 -26.67 12.55
C LEU A 198 9.90 -26.94 12.50
N ALA A 199 10.28 -28.20 12.70
CA ALA A 199 11.68 -28.62 12.62
C ALA A 199 12.24 -28.53 11.18
N PRO A 200 13.50 -28.12 10.98
CA PRO A 200 14.13 -28.10 9.65
C PRO A 200 14.24 -29.47 8.96
N THR A 201 14.13 -30.57 9.71
CA THR A 201 14.19 -31.96 9.23
C THR A 201 12.81 -32.58 8.99
N LEU A 202 11.76 -31.76 8.95
CA LEU A 202 10.38 -32.23 8.81
C LEU A 202 10.17 -33.10 7.57
N ALA A 203 9.58 -34.28 7.76
CA ALA A 203 9.23 -35.19 6.67
C ALA A 203 7.90 -34.84 6.00
N GLN A 204 6.96 -34.21 6.72
CA GLN A 204 5.66 -33.82 6.20
C GLN A 204 5.09 -32.62 6.96
N VAL A 205 4.54 -31.64 6.24
CA VAL A 205 3.77 -30.54 6.84
C VAL A 205 2.42 -31.05 7.35
N PRO A 206 2.09 -30.86 8.65
CA PRO A 206 0.80 -31.25 9.22
C PRO A 206 -0.39 -30.66 8.45
N ALA A 207 -1.45 -31.47 8.25
CA ALA A 207 -2.62 -31.05 7.48
C ALA A 207 -3.42 -29.90 8.13
N SER A 208 -3.24 -29.67 9.43
CA SER A 208 -3.83 -28.53 10.16
C SER A 208 -3.22 -27.17 9.78
N ILE A 209 -2.06 -27.16 9.10
CA ILE A 209 -1.35 -25.94 8.73
C ILE A 209 -1.75 -25.54 7.30
N ALA A 210 -2.66 -24.56 7.21
CA ALA A 210 -3.14 -24.02 5.94
C ALA A 210 -2.17 -22.99 5.32
N THR A 211 -1.37 -22.32 6.15
CA THR A 211 -0.40 -21.28 5.74
C THR A 211 0.96 -21.57 6.36
N LEU A 212 2.00 -21.53 5.52
CA LEU A 212 3.38 -21.81 5.90
C LEU A 212 4.25 -20.58 5.64
N MET A 213 5.06 -20.20 6.61
CA MET A 213 6.13 -19.21 6.50
C MET A 213 7.47 -19.95 6.55
N VAL A 214 8.28 -19.80 5.50
CA VAL A 214 9.60 -20.41 5.38
C VAL A 214 10.66 -19.31 5.32
N VAL A 215 11.65 -19.35 6.20
CA VAL A 215 12.72 -18.34 6.26
C VAL A 215 14.05 -18.98 5.91
N GLN A 216 14.70 -18.47 4.87
CA GLN A 216 16.02 -18.87 4.38
C GLN A 216 16.21 -20.39 4.22
N PRO A 217 15.52 -21.03 3.26
CA PRO A 217 15.50 -22.49 3.12
C PRO A 217 16.78 -23.13 2.54
N TYR A 218 17.88 -22.40 2.34
CA TYR A 218 19.09 -22.92 1.65
C TYR A 218 19.73 -24.12 2.36
N ALA A 219 19.70 -24.13 3.70
CA ALA A 219 20.26 -25.21 4.52
C ALA A 219 19.30 -26.40 4.72
N LEU A 220 18.09 -26.37 4.12
CA LEU A 220 17.12 -27.44 4.31
C LEU A 220 17.47 -28.70 3.52
N PRO A 221 17.29 -29.89 4.11
CA PRO A 221 17.48 -31.15 3.40
C PRO A 221 16.42 -31.33 2.30
N GLU A 222 16.73 -32.16 1.29
CA GLU A 222 15.80 -32.43 0.19
C GLU A 222 14.44 -32.98 0.67
N SER A 223 14.42 -33.71 1.79
CA SER A 223 13.18 -34.21 2.42
C SER A 223 12.26 -33.08 2.88
N ALA A 224 12.81 -32.01 3.44
CA ALA A 224 12.04 -30.85 3.87
C ALA A 224 11.57 -30.04 2.65
N LEU A 225 12.39 -29.87 1.62
CA LEU A 225 12.00 -29.22 0.37
C LEU A 225 10.85 -29.97 -0.32
N TYR A 226 10.92 -31.31 -0.36
CA TYR A 226 9.83 -32.16 -0.85
C TYR A 226 8.56 -31.99 0.01
N ALA A 227 8.68 -32.00 1.34
CA ALA A 227 7.54 -31.80 2.23
C ALA A 227 6.84 -30.44 2.02
N ILE A 228 7.62 -29.38 1.83
CA ILE A 228 7.14 -28.03 1.54
C ILE A 228 6.40 -28.02 0.20
N GLU A 229 7.02 -28.49 -0.87
CA GLU A 229 6.39 -28.54 -2.19
C GLU A 229 5.08 -29.33 -2.16
N GLN A 230 5.08 -30.52 -1.57
CA GLN A 230 3.90 -31.37 -1.48
C GLN A 230 2.79 -30.74 -0.62
N SER A 231 3.13 -29.86 0.33
CA SER A 231 2.12 -29.06 1.04
C SER A 231 1.51 -27.99 0.13
N VAL A 232 2.33 -27.28 -0.64
CA VAL A 232 1.88 -26.24 -1.58
C VAL A 232 0.99 -26.84 -2.67
N LEU A 233 1.38 -27.99 -3.24
CA LEU A 233 0.57 -28.71 -4.23
C LEU A 233 -0.75 -29.27 -3.66
N ARG A 234 -0.84 -29.45 -2.33
CA ARG A 234 -2.10 -29.79 -1.64
C ARG A 234 -2.99 -28.58 -1.40
N GLY A 235 -2.47 -27.35 -1.55
CA GLY A 235 -3.20 -26.10 -1.35
C GLY A 235 -2.79 -25.33 -0.10
N THR A 236 -1.70 -25.71 0.57
CA THR A 236 -1.05 -24.87 1.58
C THR A 236 -0.49 -23.62 0.91
N LYS A 237 -0.67 -22.47 1.56
CA LYS A 237 -0.22 -21.18 1.05
C LYS A 237 1.16 -20.91 1.63
N LEU A 238 2.06 -20.33 0.84
CA LEU A 238 3.45 -20.17 1.23
C LEU A 238 3.86 -18.71 1.23
N MET A 239 4.45 -18.25 2.31
CA MET A 239 5.29 -17.05 2.34
C MET A 239 6.73 -17.52 2.54
N VAL A 240 7.63 -17.15 1.64
CA VAL A 240 9.04 -17.57 1.71
C VAL A 240 9.96 -16.36 1.63
N PHE A 241 10.95 -16.34 2.53
CA PHE A 241 12.00 -15.34 2.58
C PHE A 241 13.29 -15.99 2.11
N ILE A 242 13.90 -15.38 1.10
CA ILE A 242 15.18 -15.81 0.52
C ILE A 242 16.10 -14.61 0.45
N ASP A 243 17.37 -14.80 0.76
CA ASP A 243 18.31 -13.69 0.86
C ASP A 243 19.66 -14.08 0.27
N PRO A 244 20.24 -13.28 -0.64
CA PRO A 244 21.62 -13.51 -1.10
C PRO A 244 22.64 -13.34 0.05
N VAL A 245 22.44 -12.36 0.95
CA VAL A 245 23.36 -12.03 2.05
C VAL A 245 22.56 -11.62 3.29
N SER A 246 22.29 -12.59 4.17
CA SER A 246 21.56 -12.33 5.40
C SER A 246 22.45 -11.70 6.47
N GLU A 247 22.12 -10.48 6.91
CA GLU A 247 22.73 -9.83 8.09
C GLU A 247 22.38 -10.58 9.37
N ILE A 248 21.19 -11.21 9.44
CA ILE A 248 20.77 -12.09 10.56
C ILE A 248 21.68 -13.31 10.70
N GLY A 249 22.01 -13.97 9.58
CA GLY A 249 22.76 -15.22 9.55
C GLY A 249 24.28 -15.06 9.53
N GLY A 250 24.80 -13.86 9.24
CA GLY A 250 26.23 -13.57 9.16
C GLY A 250 26.98 -14.38 8.08
N SER A 251 26.27 -14.92 7.09
CA SER A 251 26.83 -15.76 6.01
C SER A 251 26.08 -15.53 4.71
N ALA A 252 26.81 -15.44 3.60
CA ALA A 252 26.21 -15.44 2.27
C ALA A 252 25.43 -16.74 2.06
N GLY A 253 24.24 -16.65 1.45
CA GLY A 253 23.41 -17.81 1.15
C GLY A 253 24.19 -18.81 0.30
N SER A 254 24.29 -20.06 0.75
CA SER A 254 24.88 -21.11 -0.09
C SER A 254 23.88 -21.53 -1.16
N THR A 255 24.34 -21.65 -2.41
CA THR A 255 23.48 -22.03 -3.53
C THR A 255 22.95 -23.46 -3.34
N ASN A 256 21.64 -23.59 -3.09
CA ASN A 256 20.96 -24.88 -3.09
C ASN A 256 20.34 -25.14 -4.46
N ALA A 257 20.98 -26.00 -5.27
CA ALA A 257 20.55 -26.29 -6.63
C ALA A 257 19.10 -26.83 -6.71
N ARG A 258 18.67 -27.61 -5.71
CA ARG A 258 17.32 -28.16 -5.65
C ARG A 258 16.27 -27.09 -5.36
N LEU A 259 16.57 -26.17 -4.44
CA LEU A 259 15.73 -25.01 -4.16
C LEU A 259 15.61 -24.10 -5.39
N ASN A 260 16.71 -23.87 -6.11
CA ASN A 260 16.68 -23.11 -7.36
C ASN A 260 15.83 -23.79 -8.43
N ALA A 261 15.88 -25.12 -8.53
CA ALA A 261 15.01 -25.87 -9.43
C ALA A 261 13.53 -25.72 -9.04
N LEU A 262 13.21 -25.73 -7.73
CA LEU A 262 11.86 -25.52 -7.22
C LEU A 262 11.30 -24.14 -7.62
N PHE A 263 12.06 -23.08 -7.34
CA PHE A 263 11.66 -21.72 -7.69
C PHE A 263 11.53 -21.51 -9.21
N ASN A 264 12.45 -22.07 -9.99
CA ASN A 264 12.36 -22.06 -11.45
C ASN A 264 11.07 -22.71 -11.95
N ALA A 265 10.69 -23.87 -11.40
CA ALA A 265 9.46 -24.57 -11.76
C ALA A 265 8.20 -23.79 -11.38
N TRP A 266 8.26 -22.98 -10.30
CA TRP A 266 7.19 -22.07 -9.89
C TRP A 266 7.19 -20.74 -10.65
N GLY A 267 8.18 -20.52 -11.52
CA GLY A 267 8.22 -19.37 -12.41
C GLY A 267 9.05 -18.19 -11.93
N ILE A 268 9.91 -18.37 -10.94
CA ILE A 268 10.77 -17.30 -10.41
C ILE A 268 12.25 -17.67 -10.42
N GLN A 269 13.07 -16.65 -10.56
CA GLN A 269 14.52 -16.70 -10.52
C GLN A 269 15.04 -15.61 -9.59
N MET A 270 16.10 -15.93 -8.86
CA MET A 270 16.85 -14.96 -8.07
C MET A 270 18.34 -15.28 -8.20
N PRO A 271 19.18 -14.32 -8.63
CA PRO A 271 20.63 -14.47 -8.57
C PRO A 271 21.07 -14.59 -7.10
N ALA A 272 21.82 -15.63 -6.77
CA ALA A 272 22.24 -15.90 -5.39
C ALA A 272 23.40 -15.00 -4.92
N ASP A 273 24.14 -14.42 -5.86
CA ASP A 273 25.37 -13.66 -5.64
C ASP A 273 25.20 -12.15 -5.88
N LYS A 274 23.97 -11.68 -6.14
CA LYS A 274 23.70 -10.27 -6.45
C LYS A 274 22.83 -9.59 -5.41
N LEU A 275 23.28 -8.40 -5.04
CA LEU A 275 22.65 -7.48 -4.11
C LEU A 275 22.00 -6.33 -4.85
N LEU A 276 20.81 -5.94 -4.45
CA LEU A 276 20.15 -4.76 -4.93
C LEU A 276 20.67 -3.53 -4.18
N VAL A 277 21.09 -2.53 -4.95
CA VAL A 277 21.38 -1.17 -4.47
C VAL A 277 20.52 -0.17 -5.22
N ASP A 278 20.08 0.85 -4.50
CA ASP A 278 19.24 1.90 -5.06
C ASP A 278 19.49 3.20 -4.31
N ASN A 279 20.15 4.14 -4.99
CA ASN A 279 20.50 5.40 -4.38
C ASN A 279 19.29 6.32 -4.16
N LEU A 280 18.18 6.12 -4.88
CA LEU A 280 16.98 6.95 -4.70
C LEU A 280 16.25 6.59 -3.40
N TYR A 281 16.24 5.31 -3.06
CA TYR A 281 15.60 4.78 -1.85
C TYR A 281 16.60 4.47 -0.74
N ALA A 282 17.90 4.76 -0.92
CA ALA A 282 18.91 4.56 0.10
C ALA A 282 18.57 5.31 1.38
N SER A 283 18.84 4.67 2.51
CA SER A 283 18.58 5.23 3.84
C SER A 283 19.85 5.17 4.69
N SER A 284 19.97 6.13 5.60
CA SER A 284 21.14 6.23 6.47
C SER A 284 21.04 5.25 7.63
N ALA A 285 22.10 4.49 7.85
CA ALA A 285 22.23 3.50 8.91
C ALA A 285 23.36 3.86 9.85
N LYS A 286 23.26 3.44 11.12
CA LYS A 286 24.40 3.46 12.05
C LYS A 286 25.12 2.11 11.97
N PRO A 287 26.37 2.06 11.49
CA PRO A 287 27.11 0.79 11.39
C PRO A 287 27.42 0.16 12.75
N GLY A 288 27.44 0.95 13.83
CA GLY A 288 27.66 0.46 15.18
C GLY A 288 27.44 1.53 16.27
N PRO A 289 27.48 1.14 17.56
CA PRO A 289 27.35 2.08 18.67
C PRO A 289 28.47 3.14 18.64
N GLY A 290 28.10 4.42 18.69
CA GLY A 290 29.05 5.54 18.70
C GLY A 290 29.62 5.94 17.34
N MET A 291 29.26 5.25 16.25
CA MET A 291 29.65 5.63 14.88
C MET A 291 28.63 6.61 14.26
N PRO A 292 29.08 7.53 13.38
CA PRO A 292 28.19 8.44 12.67
C PRO A 292 27.22 7.65 11.79
N THR A 293 26.03 8.21 11.56
CA THR A 293 25.07 7.65 10.60
C THR A 293 25.63 7.86 9.19
N VAL A 294 25.74 6.79 8.41
CA VAL A 294 26.26 6.81 7.03
C VAL A 294 25.15 6.34 6.08
N LEU A 295 25.05 6.95 4.91
CA LEU A 295 24.12 6.50 3.87
C LEU A 295 24.51 5.10 3.39
N HIS A 296 23.58 4.14 3.49
CA HIS A 296 23.84 2.75 3.12
C HIS A 296 23.05 2.39 1.85
N PRO A 297 23.69 2.30 0.65
CA PRO A 297 22.99 2.12 -0.62
C PRO A 297 22.26 0.79 -0.78
N ALA A 298 22.60 -0.22 0.03
CA ALA A 298 21.89 -1.50 0.08
C ALA A 298 20.78 -1.55 1.13
N ARG A 299 20.62 -0.48 1.94
CA ARG A 299 19.50 -0.34 2.87
C ARG A 299 18.48 0.62 2.30
N LEU A 300 17.39 0.06 1.81
CA LEU A 300 16.40 0.80 1.04
C LEU A 300 15.16 1.05 1.88
N GLN A 301 14.73 2.30 1.96
CA GLN A 301 13.41 2.67 2.44
C GLN A 301 12.48 2.85 1.24
N LEU A 302 11.71 1.81 0.94
CA LEU A 302 10.76 1.78 -0.16
C LEU A 302 9.54 2.62 0.20
N PRO A 303 9.21 3.70 -0.55
CA PRO A 303 8.02 4.49 -0.31
C PRO A 303 6.76 3.81 -0.88
N ARG A 304 5.57 4.37 -0.61
CA ARG A 304 4.30 3.84 -1.15
C ARG A 304 4.29 3.61 -2.67
N GLN A 305 5.00 4.42 -3.46
CA GLN A 305 5.05 4.25 -4.92
C GLN A 305 5.90 3.05 -5.39
N ALA A 306 6.74 2.52 -4.50
CA ALA A 306 7.51 1.30 -4.72
C ALA A 306 6.71 0.02 -4.38
N MET A 307 5.42 0.16 -4.03
CA MET A 307 4.57 -0.93 -3.58
C MET A 307 3.36 -1.13 -4.49
N ALA A 308 2.87 -2.36 -4.59
CA ALA A 308 1.61 -2.66 -5.27
C ALA A 308 0.42 -2.05 -4.51
N ALA A 309 -0.17 -0.98 -5.05
CA ALA A 309 -1.30 -0.28 -4.43
C ALA A 309 -2.59 -1.13 -4.38
N ASP A 310 -2.65 -2.17 -5.22
CA ASP A 310 -3.77 -3.08 -5.42
C ASP A 310 -3.52 -4.49 -4.82
N ASP A 311 -2.55 -4.63 -3.90
CA ASP A 311 -2.35 -5.87 -3.14
C ASP A 311 -2.51 -5.64 -1.63
N VAL A 312 -3.20 -6.58 -0.98
CA VAL A 312 -3.48 -6.53 0.47
C VAL A 312 -2.20 -6.56 1.31
N SER A 313 -1.12 -7.18 0.82
CA SER A 313 0.17 -7.23 1.53
C SER A 313 0.69 -5.82 1.85
N THR A 314 0.34 -4.83 1.02
CA THR A 314 0.78 -3.45 1.19
C THR A 314 -0.26 -2.57 1.90
N TRP A 315 -1.36 -3.15 2.40
CA TRP A 315 -2.45 -2.41 3.04
C TRP A 315 -1.96 -1.60 4.24
N LYS A 316 -2.30 -0.30 4.28
CA LYS A 316 -1.90 0.64 5.34
C LYS A 316 -0.38 0.83 5.51
N LEU A 317 0.42 0.42 4.52
CA LEU A 317 1.86 0.68 4.52
C LEU A 317 2.17 2.04 3.89
N ASN A 318 3.01 2.82 4.57
CA ASN A 318 3.56 4.07 4.03
C ASN A 318 4.96 3.89 3.47
N SER A 319 5.79 3.09 4.15
CA SER A 319 7.14 2.72 3.73
C SER A 319 7.52 1.34 4.24
N VAL A 320 8.37 0.61 3.52
CA VAL A 320 8.96 -0.66 3.96
C VAL A 320 10.47 -0.53 3.88
N THR A 321 11.20 -0.98 4.89
CA THR A 321 12.66 -0.94 4.90
C THR A 321 13.20 -2.33 4.61
N VAL A 322 14.06 -2.43 3.61
CA VAL A 322 14.80 -3.64 3.26
C VAL A 322 16.29 -3.40 3.39
N SER A 323 17.06 -4.43 3.68
CA SER A 323 18.53 -4.36 3.79
C SER A 323 19.12 -5.52 3.04
N SER A 324 20.14 -5.27 2.23
CA SER A 324 20.87 -6.33 1.54
C SER A 324 19.97 -7.25 0.69
N SER A 325 18.90 -6.70 0.13
CA SER A 325 17.90 -7.44 -0.65
C SER A 325 18.47 -7.99 -1.95
N GLY A 326 18.00 -9.17 -2.37
CA GLY A 326 18.13 -9.68 -3.73
C GLY A 326 17.11 -9.08 -4.70
N ALA A 327 17.09 -9.60 -5.92
CA ALA A 327 16.12 -9.24 -6.95
C ALA A 327 15.50 -10.47 -7.62
N LEU A 328 14.18 -10.51 -7.61
CA LEU A 328 13.36 -11.53 -8.26
C LEU A 328 13.12 -11.17 -9.73
N SER A 329 13.24 -12.17 -10.59
CA SER A 329 12.82 -12.10 -11.98
C SER A 329 11.87 -13.24 -12.31
N ARG A 330 11.01 -13.01 -13.30
CA ARG A 330 10.12 -14.06 -13.81
C ARG A 330 10.92 -15.02 -14.68
N ALA A 331 10.80 -16.32 -14.42
CA ALA A 331 11.43 -17.34 -15.25
C ALA A 331 10.78 -17.41 -16.64
N ALA A 332 11.58 -17.68 -17.67
CA ALA A 332 11.08 -17.87 -19.02
C ALA A 332 10.10 -19.06 -19.07
N LYS A 333 9.00 -18.91 -19.84
CA LYS A 333 7.95 -19.94 -20.03
C LYS A 333 7.15 -20.28 -18.76
N SER A 334 7.08 -19.41 -17.75
CA SER A 334 6.22 -19.64 -16.59
C SER A 334 4.72 -19.53 -16.93
N HIS A 335 3.92 -20.46 -16.40
CA HIS A 335 2.45 -20.40 -16.45
C HIS A 335 1.84 -19.66 -15.26
N THR A 336 2.66 -19.30 -14.26
CA THR A 336 2.25 -18.52 -13.09
C THR A 336 2.20 -17.03 -13.40
N PHE A 337 1.19 -16.37 -12.83
CA PHE A 337 1.11 -14.93 -12.75
C PHE A 337 2.12 -14.43 -11.72
N PHE A 338 2.95 -13.48 -12.14
CA PHE A 338 3.97 -12.85 -11.31
C PHE A 338 3.55 -11.41 -11.06
N THR A 339 3.10 -11.12 -9.84
CA THR A 339 2.65 -9.79 -9.41
C THR A 339 3.71 -9.19 -8.48
N PRO A 340 4.45 -8.16 -8.90
CA PRO A 340 5.39 -7.46 -8.03
C PRO A 340 4.64 -6.83 -6.84
N LEU A 341 5.13 -7.02 -5.62
CA LEU A 341 4.59 -6.42 -4.40
C LEU A 341 5.44 -5.24 -3.93
N LEU A 342 6.77 -5.41 -3.98
CA LEU A 342 7.77 -4.41 -3.62
C LEU A 342 8.78 -4.31 -4.76
N GLN A 343 9.09 -3.09 -5.20
CA GLN A 343 9.97 -2.82 -6.32
C GLN A 343 10.97 -1.72 -6.00
N SER A 344 12.14 -1.78 -6.60
CA SER A 344 13.11 -0.69 -6.56
C SER A 344 12.72 0.46 -7.50
N SER A 345 13.48 1.54 -7.42
CA SER A 345 13.43 2.63 -8.38
C SER A 345 14.02 2.22 -9.73
N PRO A 346 13.73 2.96 -10.82
CA PRO A 346 14.38 2.77 -12.11
C PRO A 346 15.91 2.98 -12.08
N GLN A 347 16.46 3.55 -11.00
CA GLN A 347 17.90 3.85 -10.85
C GLN A 347 18.64 2.80 -10.02
N SER A 348 17.97 1.68 -9.75
CA SER A 348 18.57 0.57 -9.04
C SER A 348 19.51 -0.24 -9.92
N SER A 349 20.49 -0.88 -9.29
CA SER A 349 21.38 -1.84 -9.93
C SER A 349 21.65 -3.05 -9.05
N LEU A 350 22.17 -4.10 -9.67
CA LEU A 350 22.59 -5.31 -9.00
C LEU A 350 24.11 -5.34 -8.90
N LEU A 351 24.63 -5.45 -7.69
CA LEU A 351 26.05 -5.55 -7.38
C LEU A 351 26.41 -6.96 -6.90
N ASP A 352 27.64 -7.40 -7.15
CA ASP A 352 28.12 -8.66 -6.60
C ASP A 352 28.27 -8.57 -5.07
N ALA A 353 27.60 -9.47 -4.36
CA ALA A 353 27.58 -9.56 -2.90
C ALA A 353 28.99 -9.60 -2.28
N GLY A 354 29.92 -10.31 -2.92
CA GLY A 354 31.31 -10.41 -2.45
C GLY A 354 32.10 -9.10 -2.51
N ARG A 355 31.72 -8.16 -3.39
CA ARG A 355 32.36 -6.84 -3.51
C ARG A 355 31.80 -5.83 -2.51
N PHE A 356 30.59 -6.06 -2.00
CA PHE A 356 29.95 -5.21 -0.99
C PHE A 356 30.63 -5.33 0.39
N ALA A 357 31.18 -6.51 0.72
CA ALA A 357 31.87 -6.74 1.99
C ALA A 357 33.23 -5.99 2.11
N SER A 358 33.83 -5.55 1.00
CA SER A 358 35.05 -4.73 0.99
C SER A 358 34.70 -3.24 1.02
N SER A 359 34.84 -2.61 2.19
CA SER A 359 34.30 -1.30 2.57
C SER A 359 34.89 -0.04 1.89
N THR A 360 35.55 -0.15 0.74
CA THR A 360 36.38 0.95 0.19
C THR A 360 35.84 1.63 -1.07
N ALA A 361 34.62 1.32 -1.54
CA ALA A 361 34.16 1.81 -2.83
C ALA A 361 32.69 2.29 -2.87
N PHE A 362 32.15 2.84 -1.77
CA PHE A 362 30.81 3.42 -1.77
C PHE A 362 30.63 4.53 -2.84
N ASP A 363 31.68 5.31 -3.12
CA ASP A 363 31.61 6.42 -4.08
C ASP A 363 31.64 5.97 -5.56
N ALA A 364 32.30 4.84 -5.88
CA ALA A 364 32.47 4.39 -7.26
C ALA A 364 31.21 3.71 -7.84
N PHE A 365 30.37 3.12 -6.98
CA PHE A 365 29.17 2.38 -7.43
C PHE A 365 27.95 3.29 -7.69
N VAL A 366 27.99 4.54 -7.24
CA VAL A 366 26.93 5.53 -7.48
C VAL A 366 26.82 5.90 -8.97
N GLU A 367 27.93 5.86 -9.71
CA GLU A 367 27.94 6.18 -11.14
C GLU A 367 27.40 5.01 -12.00
N GLU A 368 27.73 3.76 -11.66
CA GLU A 368 27.35 2.58 -12.45
C GLU A 368 25.85 2.22 -12.30
N ALA A 369 25.28 2.45 -11.10
CA ALA A 369 23.86 2.24 -10.81
C ALA A 369 22.91 3.09 -11.67
N SER A 370 23.40 4.22 -12.18
CA SER A 370 22.62 5.22 -12.91
C SER A 370 22.21 4.81 -14.34
N THR A 371 22.67 3.66 -14.83
CA THR A 371 22.65 3.34 -16.28
C THR A 371 21.57 2.35 -16.74
N SER A 372 20.96 1.57 -15.84
CA SER A 372 20.09 0.45 -16.23
C SER A 372 18.65 0.87 -16.57
N GLY A 373 18.08 1.86 -15.87
CA GLY A 373 16.69 2.30 -16.07
C GLY A 373 15.62 1.25 -15.68
N GLN A 374 16.00 0.10 -15.13
CA GLN A 374 15.11 -1.01 -14.83
C GLN A 374 14.75 -1.07 -13.34
N ARG A 375 13.46 -1.33 -13.06
CA ARG A 375 12.99 -1.64 -11.72
C ARG A 375 13.21 -3.12 -11.45
N HIS A 376 13.80 -3.42 -10.31
CA HIS A 376 13.99 -4.77 -9.80
C HIS A 376 12.90 -5.10 -8.78
N VAL A 377 12.47 -6.36 -8.74
CA VAL A 377 11.39 -6.80 -7.86
C VAL A 377 11.99 -7.41 -6.60
N ILE A 378 11.62 -6.88 -5.44
CA ILE A 378 12.12 -7.31 -4.13
C ILE A 378 11.19 -8.37 -3.52
N ALA A 379 9.88 -8.17 -3.67
CA ALA A 379 8.88 -9.15 -3.26
C ALA A 379 7.84 -9.33 -4.37
N ALA A 380 7.36 -10.56 -4.54
CA ALA A 380 6.38 -10.89 -5.56
C ALA A 380 5.38 -11.94 -5.07
N ARG A 381 4.15 -11.84 -5.56
CA ARG A 381 3.11 -12.87 -5.43
C ARG A 381 3.06 -13.71 -6.70
N LEU A 382 2.98 -15.01 -6.52
CA LEU A 382 2.88 -16.02 -7.56
C LEU A 382 1.55 -16.74 -7.44
N GLU A 383 0.81 -16.77 -8.54
CA GLU A 383 -0.49 -17.43 -8.62
C GLU A 383 -0.64 -18.24 -9.90
N GLY A 384 -1.34 -19.36 -9.83
CA GLY A 384 -1.67 -20.18 -11.00
C GLY A 384 -1.06 -21.59 -10.96
N PRO A 385 -0.95 -22.26 -12.12
CA PRO A 385 -0.61 -23.67 -12.14
C PRO A 385 0.89 -23.91 -12.03
N VAL A 386 1.25 -24.93 -11.24
CA VAL A 386 2.64 -25.39 -11.08
C VAL A 386 2.72 -26.91 -11.15
N TYR A 387 3.90 -27.40 -11.50
CA TYR A 387 4.22 -28.81 -11.60
C TYR A 387 5.26 -29.20 -10.54
N SER A 388 5.21 -30.46 -10.12
CA SER A 388 6.17 -31.04 -9.19
C SER A 388 7.58 -31.14 -9.81
N VAL A 389 8.59 -30.80 -9.02
CA VAL A 389 10.02 -30.98 -9.31
C VAL A 389 10.51 -32.35 -8.82
N PHE A 390 9.66 -33.09 -8.11
CA PHE A 390 9.92 -34.46 -7.63
C PHE A 390 8.93 -35.46 -8.29
N PRO A 391 9.03 -35.68 -9.62
CA PRO A 391 8.09 -36.55 -10.33
C PRO A 391 8.15 -37.99 -9.85
N ASP A 392 9.35 -38.50 -9.57
CA ASP A 392 9.59 -39.87 -9.08
C ASP A 392 9.52 -39.98 -7.55
N GLY A 393 9.09 -38.91 -6.87
CA GLY A 393 9.18 -38.79 -5.41
C GLY A 393 10.62 -38.57 -4.92
N LEU A 394 10.84 -38.85 -3.63
CA LEU A 394 12.14 -38.79 -2.98
C LEU A 394 12.49 -40.18 -2.49
N LYS A 395 13.76 -40.62 -2.61
CA LYS A 395 14.23 -41.98 -2.24
C LYS A 395 13.57 -42.49 -0.94
N GLY A 396 12.63 -43.44 -1.06
CA GLY A 396 11.89 -44.03 0.07
C GLY A 396 10.47 -43.49 0.31
N GLN A 397 10.01 -42.50 -0.47
CA GLN A 397 8.65 -41.95 -0.44
C GLN A 397 8.03 -42.02 -1.86
N PRO A 398 6.77 -42.48 -1.97
CA PRO A 398 6.10 -42.57 -3.28
C PRO A 398 5.93 -41.19 -3.92
N PRO A 399 5.77 -41.12 -5.26
CA PRO A 399 5.50 -39.86 -5.95
C PRO A 399 4.24 -39.21 -5.37
N GLY A 400 4.38 -37.93 -5.03
CA GLY A 400 3.31 -37.13 -4.44
C GLY A 400 2.37 -36.56 -5.50
N ARG A 401 1.67 -35.47 -5.16
CA ARG A 401 0.91 -34.71 -6.16
C ARG A 401 1.87 -34.14 -7.21
N GLN A 402 1.47 -34.23 -8.47
CA GLN A 402 2.30 -33.85 -9.62
C GLN A 402 1.97 -32.48 -10.18
N LYS A 403 0.76 -31.98 -9.93
CA LYS A 403 0.27 -30.70 -10.43
C LYS A 403 -0.66 -30.07 -9.42
N ALA A 404 -0.63 -28.74 -9.35
CA ALA A 404 -1.69 -27.94 -8.77
C ALA A 404 -2.12 -26.88 -9.79
N GLU A 405 -3.43 -26.67 -9.96
CA GLU A 405 -3.95 -25.67 -10.90
C GLU A 405 -3.82 -24.24 -10.36
N GLN A 406 -3.85 -24.09 -9.04
CA GLN A 406 -3.79 -22.80 -8.37
C GLN A 406 -2.93 -22.93 -7.11
N VAL A 407 -1.72 -22.41 -7.16
CA VAL A 407 -0.91 -22.16 -5.96
C VAL A 407 -0.92 -20.68 -5.61
N GLN A 408 -0.59 -20.38 -4.35
CA GLN A 408 -0.42 -19.02 -3.87
C GLN A 408 0.85 -18.96 -3.05
N VAL A 409 1.86 -18.28 -3.60
CA VAL A 409 3.17 -18.14 -2.99
C VAL A 409 3.55 -16.67 -2.99
N VAL A 410 3.98 -16.16 -1.84
CA VAL A 410 4.63 -14.85 -1.76
C VAL A 410 6.10 -15.07 -1.47
N VAL A 411 6.95 -14.49 -2.30
CA VAL A 411 8.41 -14.59 -2.19
C VAL A 411 8.95 -13.21 -1.87
N VAL A 412 9.80 -13.12 -0.84
CA VAL A 412 10.48 -11.89 -0.42
C VAL A 412 11.98 -12.14 -0.48
N ALA A 413 12.69 -11.32 -1.25
CA ALA A 413 14.13 -11.45 -1.50
C ALA A 413 15.01 -10.80 -0.41
N ASP A 414 14.53 -10.74 0.83
CA ASP A 414 15.23 -10.12 1.96
C ASP A 414 14.78 -10.79 3.27
N THR A 415 15.71 -11.37 4.03
CA THR A 415 15.43 -11.93 5.36
C THR A 415 15.59 -10.90 6.47
N ASP A 416 16.41 -9.88 6.26
CA ASP A 416 16.68 -8.79 7.20
C ASP A 416 15.48 -7.85 7.35
N LEU A 417 14.51 -7.87 6.41
CA LEU A 417 13.18 -7.26 6.61
C LEU A 417 12.51 -7.74 7.91
N LEU A 418 12.77 -8.99 8.33
CA LEU A 418 12.25 -9.59 9.57
C LEU A 418 12.96 -9.08 10.82
N SER A 419 14.14 -8.47 10.67
CA SER A 419 14.97 -8.00 11.77
C SER A 419 14.38 -6.76 12.45
N ASP A 420 14.43 -6.76 13.77
CA ASP A 420 14.07 -5.62 14.61
C ASP A 420 15.00 -4.43 14.33
N ALA A 421 16.28 -4.69 14.00
CA ALA A 421 17.26 -3.65 13.69
C ALA A 421 16.91 -2.84 12.43
N VAL A 422 16.35 -3.51 11.42
CA VAL A 422 15.86 -2.88 10.18
C VAL A 422 14.51 -2.20 10.43
N SER A 423 13.64 -2.84 11.22
CA SER A 423 12.32 -2.32 11.57
C SER A 423 12.34 -1.05 12.44
N ASN A 424 13.40 -0.83 13.22
CA ASN A 424 13.53 0.34 14.11
C ASN A 424 13.58 1.69 13.37
N ALA A 425 13.85 1.72 12.06
CA ALA A 425 13.84 2.97 11.28
C ALA A 425 12.43 3.59 11.20
N HIS A 426 11.39 2.76 11.07
CA HIS A 426 9.97 3.14 11.09
C HIS A 426 9.19 2.04 11.82
N PRO A 427 8.91 2.22 13.13
CA PRO A 427 8.31 1.17 13.95
C PRO A 427 7.04 0.59 13.30
N ASN A 428 6.98 -0.74 13.25
CA ASN A 428 5.84 -1.56 12.79
C ASN A 428 5.56 -1.67 11.29
N SER A 429 6.23 -0.93 10.40
CA SER A 429 5.89 -1.03 8.96
C SER A 429 6.25 -2.39 8.33
N ASN A 430 7.46 -2.89 8.57
CA ASN A 430 7.89 -4.20 8.07
C ASN A 430 7.04 -5.32 8.66
N ALA A 431 6.77 -5.25 9.97
CA ALA A 431 5.91 -6.21 10.64
C ALA A 431 4.50 -6.21 10.03
N LEU A 432 3.93 -5.03 9.77
CA LEU A 432 2.62 -4.91 9.13
C LEU A 432 2.59 -5.55 7.73
N PHE A 433 3.65 -5.42 6.92
CA PHE A 433 3.77 -6.13 5.64
C PHE A 433 3.66 -7.65 5.81
N VAL A 434 4.41 -8.22 6.76
CA VAL A 434 4.39 -9.66 7.05
C VAL A 434 3.03 -10.11 7.57
N LEU A 435 2.46 -9.37 8.53
CA LEU A 435 1.15 -9.67 9.11
C LEU A 435 0.03 -9.62 8.06
N ASN A 436 -0.01 -8.57 7.24
CA ASN A 436 -0.98 -8.43 6.15
C ASN A 436 -0.86 -9.57 5.14
N THR A 437 0.37 -9.93 4.77
CA THR A 437 0.61 -11.01 3.83
C THR A 437 0.12 -12.34 4.39
N LEU A 438 0.48 -12.68 5.62
CA LEU A 438 0.08 -13.94 6.25
C LEU A 438 -1.42 -14.01 6.52
N ASP A 439 -2.03 -12.91 6.98
CA ASP A 439 -3.47 -12.84 7.19
C ASP A 439 -4.23 -12.99 5.87
N ASN A 440 -3.76 -12.33 4.80
CA ASN A 440 -4.32 -12.52 3.46
C ASN A 440 -4.15 -13.97 2.97
N LEU A 441 -3.00 -14.61 3.17
CA LEU A 441 -2.79 -16.00 2.74
C LEU A 441 -3.66 -16.99 3.55
N ALA A 442 -3.85 -16.73 4.85
CA ALA A 442 -4.67 -17.53 5.74
C ALA A 442 -6.18 -17.28 5.59
N ALA A 443 -6.58 -16.14 5.02
CA ALA A 443 -7.97 -15.80 4.78
C ALA A 443 -8.64 -16.82 3.83
N PRO A 444 -9.95 -17.08 4.01
CA PRO A 444 -10.70 -17.96 3.13
C PRO A 444 -10.77 -17.37 1.73
N GLU A 445 -11.01 -18.26 0.77
CA GLU A 445 -11.04 -17.89 -0.65
C GLU A 445 -12.05 -16.78 -0.98
N ALA A 446 -13.19 -16.75 -0.29
CA ALA A 446 -14.20 -15.70 -0.48
C ALA A 446 -13.67 -14.30 -0.14
N LEU A 447 -12.84 -14.15 0.90
CA LEU A 447 -12.25 -12.87 1.28
C LEU A 447 -11.08 -12.50 0.36
N ARG A 448 -10.23 -13.47 -0.01
CA ARG A 448 -9.06 -13.24 -0.88
C ARG A 448 -9.44 -12.85 -2.31
N ARG A 449 -10.55 -13.38 -2.83
CA ARG A 449 -11.06 -13.04 -4.18
C ARG A 449 -11.66 -11.63 -4.26
N ILE A 450 -11.81 -10.92 -3.13
CA ILE A 450 -12.18 -9.51 -3.14
C ILE A 450 -10.97 -8.73 -3.65
N GLN A 451 -10.92 -8.57 -4.97
CA GLN A 451 -9.83 -7.87 -5.62
C GLN A 451 -9.89 -6.38 -5.28
N PRO A 452 -8.74 -5.77 -4.94
CA PRO A 452 -8.65 -4.33 -4.80
C PRO A 452 -8.98 -3.68 -6.13
N ARG A 453 -9.76 -2.60 -6.10
CA ARG A 453 -10.14 -1.89 -7.32
C ARG A 453 -9.10 -0.83 -7.61
N ALA A 454 -8.27 -1.06 -8.62
CA ALA A 454 -7.36 -0.05 -9.12
C ALA A 454 -8.18 1.15 -9.63
N MET A 455 -8.24 2.21 -8.82
CA MET A 455 -8.60 3.53 -9.33
C MET A 455 -7.47 3.99 -10.24
N THR A 456 -7.89 4.53 -11.38
CA THR A 456 -7.08 5.08 -12.48
C THR A 456 -5.63 5.35 -12.10
N GLN A 457 -4.70 4.65 -12.78
CA GLN A 457 -3.26 4.92 -12.74
C GLN A 457 -3.01 6.43 -12.62
N PRO A 458 -2.17 6.91 -11.68
CA PRO A 458 -1.67 8.27 -11.78
C PRO A 458 -1.10 8.40 -13.20
N LEU A 459 -1.51 9.45 -13.92
CA LEU A 459 -1.14 9.69 -15.31
C LEU A 459 0.35 9.36 -15.49
N HIS A 460 0.67 8.24 -16.15
CA HIS A 460 2.04 7.80 -16.44
C HIS A 460 2.88 8.90 -17.11
N ARG A 461 2.23 9.93 -17.68
CA ARG A 461 2.85 11.13 -18.24
C ARG A 461 3.51 12.07 -17.23
N LEU A 462 3.15 12.03 -15.94
CA LEU A 462 3.75 12.90 -14.92
C LEU A 462 5.04 12.31 -14.33
N GLU A 463 5.18 10.99 -14.38
CA GLU A 463 6.35 10.27 -13.86
C GLU A 463 7.67 10.77 -14.46
N PRO A 464 7.84 10.90 -15.79
CA PRO A 464 9.10 11.42 -16.35
C PRO A 464 9.37 12.88 -15.96
N MET A 465 8.34 13.69 -15.71
CA MET A 465 8.50 15.08 -15.26
C MET A 465 8.95 15.15 -13.79
N ARG A 466 8.43 14.25 -12.94
CA ARG A 466 8.88 14.09 -11.55
C ARG A 466 10.31 13.59 -11.48
N GLU A 467 10.67 12.64 -12.33
CA GLU A 467 12.03 12.10 -12.44
C GLU A 467 13.03 13.17 -12.88
N ALA A 468 12.70 13.97 -13.90
CA ALA A 468 13.52 15.09 -14.35
C ALA A 468 13.71 16.15 -13.25
N ALA A 469 12.65 16.48 -12.52
CA ALA A 469 12.72 17.40 -11.37
C ALA A 469 13.61 16.85 -10.24
N ALA A 470 13.51 15.55 -9.94
CA ALA A 470 14.34 14.91 -8.93
C ALA A 470 15.82 14.83 -9.33
N GLN A 471 16.13 14.66 -10.62
CA GLN A 471 17.51 14.73 -11.13
C GLN A 471 18.08 16.15 -11.04
N ALA A 472 17.30 17.16 -11.47
CA ALA A 472 17.71 18.56 -11.38
C ALA A 472 17.94 19.01 -9.93
N TYR A 473 17.09 18.55 -8.99
CA TYR A 473 17.30 18.77 -7.56
C TYR A 473 18.63 18.18 -7.08
N ARG A 474 18.95 16.93 -7.45
CA ARG A 474 20.19 16.26 -7.02
C ARG A 474 21.46 16.94 -7.51
N GLN A 475 21.49 17.35 -8.78
CA GLN A 475 22.65 18.05 -9.33
C GLN A 475 22.94 19.36 -8.58
N GLY A 476 21.90 20.06 -8.12
CA GLY A 476 22.04 21.28 -7.34
C GLY A 476 22.23 21.07 -5.83
N ALA A 477 21.66 20.00 -5.27
CA ALA A 477 21.67 19.74 -3.82
C ALA A 477 22.98 19.11 -3.32
N ALA A 478 23.68 18.32 -4.15
CA ALA A 478 24.84 17.55 -3.72
C ALA A 478 25.96 18.40 -3.08
N GLU A 479 26.23 19.58 -3.62
CA GLU A 479 27.25 20.49 -3.07
C GLU A 479 26.79 21.15 -1.77
N LEU A 480 25.50 21.52 -1.71
CA LEU A 480 24.89 22.13 -0.52
C LEU A 480 24.80 21.14 0.64
N GLU A 481 24.49 19.87 0.35
CA GLU A 481 24.45 18.78 1.32
C GLU A 481 25.85 18.47 1.87
N ARG A 482 26.86 18.33 1.01
CA ARG A 482 28.26 18.18 1.46
C ARG A 482 28.71 19.34 2.34
N ARG A 483 28.35 20.57 1.96
CA ARG A 483 28.68 21.75 2.75
C ARG A 483 27.96 21.76 4.10
N LEU A 484 26.69 21.36 4.14
CA LEU A 484 25.92 21.24 5.38
C LEU A 484 26.55 20.21 6.33
N GLU A 485 26.97 19.06 5.81
CA GLU A 485 27.66 18.03 6.60
C GLU A 485 28.99 18.52 7.17
N HIS A 486 29.81 19.19 6.36
CA HIS A 486 31.07 19.79 6.82
C HIS A 486 30.83 20.86 7.89
N THR A 487 29.83 21.73 7.71
CA THR A 487 29.45 22.76 8.70
C THR A 487 28.95 22.12 9.99
N GLU A 488 28.17 21.04 9.92
CA GLU A 488 27.67 20.30 11.09
C GLU A 488 28.83 19.63 11.86
N GLN A 489 29.77 18.99 11.15
CA GLN A 489 30.97 18.40 11.76
C GLN A 489 31.86 19.44 12.43
N ALA A 490 32.09 20.58 11.77
CA ALA A 490 32.86 21.69 12.33
C ALA A 490 32.18 22.26 13.59
N TRP A 491 30.86 22.37 13.58
CA TRP A 491 30.07 22.82 14.73
C TRP A 491 30.15 21.84 15.90
N GLN A 492 30.02 20.53 15.65
CA GLN A 492 30.12 19.49 16.69
C GLN A 492 31.50 19.44 17.35
N ARG A 493 32.58 19.68 16.59
CA ARG A 493 33.94 19.79 17.15
C ARG A 493 34.09 20.99 18.10
N LEU A 494 33.40 22.10 17.82
CA LEU A 494 33.45 23.32 18.62
C LEU A 494 32.40 23.36 19.74
N ASN A 495 31.39 22.49 19.70
CA ASN A 495 30.33 22.39 20.70
C ASN A 495 30.02 20.92 21.03
N PRO A 496 30.93 20.20 21.70
CA PRO A 496 30.71 18.82 22.09
C PRO A 496 29.57 18.72 23.11
N PRO A 497 28.70 17.70 23.04
CA PRO A 497 27.62 17.50 24.02
C PRO A 497 28.22 17.26 25.41
N SER A 498 27.93 18.14 26.37
CA SER A 498 28.40 18.00 27.75
C SER A 498 27.46 17.10 28.55
N THR A 499 28.03 16.09 29.21
CA THR A 499 27.32 15.22 30.17
C THR A 499 27.52 15.76 31.58
N SER A 500 26.92 16.92 31.90
CA SER A 500 26.94 17.46 33.26
C SER A 500 25.62 18.11 33.65
N LEU A 501 25.15 17.80 34.86
CA LEU A 501 23.98 18.41 35.48
C LEU A 501 24.30 19.85 35.91
N GLY A 502 23.63 20.82 35.30
CA GLY A 502 23.74 22.24 35.63
C GLY A 502 23.51 23.16 34.43
N THR A 503 23.53 24.47 34.66
CA THR A 503 23.51 25.51 33.63
C THR A 503 24.92 25.97 33.29
N HIS A 504 25.29 25.95 32.01
CA HIS A 504 26.60 26.40 31.51
C HIS A 504 26.50 27.76 30.83
N ALA A 505 27.50 28.62 31.05
CA ALA A 505 27.63 29.86 30.29
C ALA A 505 28.11 29.53 28.86
N VAL A 506 27.28 29.84 27.86
CA VAL A 506 27.64 29.66 26.44
C VAL A 506 28.56 30.82 26.04
N HIS A 507 29.86 30.56 25.94
CA HIS A 507 30.80 31.50 25.34
C HIS A 507 30.61 31.49 23.82
N THR A 508 29.80 32.42 23.29
CA THR A 508 29.66 32.59 21.84
C THR A 508 30.96 33.10 21.23
N ASN A 509 31.74 32.21 20.65
CA ASN A 509 32.84 32.56 19.75
C ASN A 509 32.27 33.05 18.40
N ILE A 510 32.91 34.04 17.76
CA ILE A 510 32.56 34.55 16.43
C ILE A 510 32.47 33.41 15.41
N GLN A 511 33.33 32.40 15.52
CA GLN A 511 33.32 31.19 14.68
C GLN A 511 32.05 30.34 14.85
N LEU A 512 31.55 30.17 16.09
CA LEU A 512 30.31 29.44 16.36
C LEU A 512 29.07 30.19 15.82
N GLN A 513 29.08 31.52 15.89
CA GLN A 513 28.01 32.34 15.31
C GLN A 513 27.99 32.26 13.78
N ALA A 514 29.16 32.24 13.14
CA ALA A 514 29.28 32.05 11.69
C ALA A 514 28.74 30.67 11.27
N LEU A 515 29.14 29.59 11.97
CA LEU A 515 28.64 28.23 11.70
C LEU A 515 27.13 28.12 11.94
N ASN A 516 26.58 28.71 13.01
CA ASN A 516 25.14 28.73 13.25
C ASN A 516 24.37 29.45 12.13
N LYS A 517 24.91 30.55 11.60
CA LYS A 517 24.31 31.25 10.46
C LYS A 517 24.32 30.40 9.20
N GLU A 518 25.41 29.67 8.93
CA GLU A 518 25.47 28.74 7.80
C GLU A 518 24.49 27.56 7.97
N ARG A 519 24.36 27.00 9.18
CA ARG A 519 23.39 25.93 9.51
C ARG A 519 21.93 26.35 9.31
N LEU A 520 21.61 27.63 9.42
CA LEU A 520 20.27 28.16 9.14
C LEU A 520 20.08 28.45 7.64
N ARG A 521 21.12 28.93 6.97
CA ARG A 521 21.07 29.35 5.57
C ARG A 521 21.04 28.17 4.60
N LEU A 522 21.87 27.14 4.82
CA LEU A 522 21.99 25.99 3.92
C LEU A 522 20.67 25.21 3.76
N PRO A 523 19.87 24.93 4.82
CA PRO A 523 18.56 24.30 4.68
C PRO A 523 17.55 25.16 3.94
N MET A 524 17.60 26.49 4.10
CA MET A 524 16.74 27.41 3.36
C MET A 524 17.08 27.39 1.85
N GLU A 525 18.36 27.37 1.51
CA GLU A 525 18.83 27.26 0.13
C GLU A 525 18.44 25.91 -0.49
N LEU A 526 18.56 24.81 0.25
CA LEU A 526 18.06 23.49 -0.16
C LEU A 526 16.54 23.50 -0.41
N HIS A 527 15.76 24.14 0.47
CA HIS A 527 14.31 24.24 0.31
C HIS A 527 13.93 25.10 -0.91
N ALA A 528 14.63 26.21 -1.13
CA ALA A 528 14.44 27.06 -2.31
C ALA A 528 14.79 26.30 -3.61
N LEU A 529 15.88 25.53 -3.60
CA LEU A 529 16.31 24.70 -4.73
C LEU A 529 15.28 23.61 -5.04
N LYS A 530 14.69 22.99 -4.00
CA LYS A 530 13.57 22.05 -4.15
C LYS A 530 12.36 22.71 -4.81
N LEU A 531 11.96 23.90 -4.35
CA LEU A 531 10.83 24.63 -4.94
C LEU A 531 11.08 24.98 -6.42
N GLN A 532 12.30 25.37 -6.78
CA GLN A 532 12.67 25.65 -8.17
C GLN A 532 12.67 24.38 -9.03
N ALA A 533 13.28 23.30 -8.54
CA ALA A 533 13.34 22.03 -9.27
C ALA A 533 11.94 21.47 -9.58
N TYR A 534 10.99 21.64 -8.66
CA TYR A 534 9.60 21.18 -8.82
C TYR A 534 8.65 22.22 -9.44
N ALA A 535 9.11 23.43 -9.78
CA ALA A 535 8.24 24.50 -10.28
C ALA A 535 7.55 24.17 -11.61
N SER A 536 8.24 23.43 -12.50
CA SER A 536 7.69 23.00 -13.80
C SER A 536 6.54 22.00 -13.63
N LEU A 537 6.66 21.08 -12.67
CA LEU A 537 5.62 20.13 -12.30
C LEU A 537 4.40 20.87 -11.73
N ASN A 538 4.61 21.76 -10.77
CA ASN A 538 3.52 22.52 -10.14
C ASN A 538 2.74 23.37 -11.16
N ARG A 539 3.43 23.99 -12.14
CA ARG A 539 2.75 24.73 -13.22
C ARG A 539 1.93 23.84 -14.13
N PHE A 540 2.38 22.61 -14.39
CA PHE A 540 1.65 21.65 -15.22
C PHE A 540 0.42 21.12 -14.47
N GLU A 541 0.56 20.77 -13.20
CA GLU A 541 -0.55 20.36 -12.33
C GLU A 541 -1.61 21.47 -12.26
N GLN A 542 -1.21 22.73 -12.02
CA GLN A 542 -2.14 23.88 -12.05
C GLN A 542 -2.83 24.05 -13.40
N LYS A 543 -2.12 23.92 -14.54
CA LYS A 543 -2.73 24.00 -15.87
C LYS A 543 -3.76 22.89 -16.09
N LEU A 544 -3.48 21.66 -15.63
CA LEU A 544 -4.39 20.52 -15.75
C LEU A 544 -5.65 20.72 -14.88
N GLU A 545 -5.48 21.24 -13.66
CA GLU A 545 -6.59 21.60 -12.78
C GLU A 545 -7.51 22.65 -13.43
N TRP A 546 -6.94 23.74 -13.98
CA TRP A 546 -7.72 24.74 -14.70
C TRP A 546 -8.43 24.17 -15.94
N LEU A 547 -7.77 23.27 -16.69
CA LEU A 547 -8.35 22.62 -17.86
C LEU A 547 -9.55 21.75 -17.52
N MET A 548 -9.60 21.14 -16.33
CA MET A 548 -10.74 20.31 -15.89
C MET A 548 -11.88 21.13 -15.27
N VAL A 549 -11.57 22.25 -14.60
CA VAL A 549 -12.58 23.05 -13.88
C VAL A 549 -13.32 24.04 -14.80
N VAL A 550 -12.65 24.61 -15.80
CA VAL A 550 -13.22 25.64 -16.69
C VAL A 550 -14.28 25.15 -17.71
N PRO A 551 -14.19 23.94 -18.32
CA PRO A 551 -15.10 23.58 -19.41
C PRO A 551 -16.53 23.30 -18.97
N MET A 552 -16.75 22.84 -17.73
CA MET A 552 -18.08 22.52 -17.21
C MET A 552 -19.00 23.76 -17.10
N PRO A 553 -18.60 24.87 -16.45
CA PRO A 553 -19.40 26.09 -16.44
C PRO A 553 -19.55 26.72 -17.83
N LEU A 554 -18.53 26.60 -18.70
CA LEU A 554 -18.58 27.13 -20.06
C LEU A 554 -19.60 26.39 -20.92
N LEU A 555 -19.72 25.08 -20.76
CA LEU A 555 -20.70 24.24 -21.47
C LEU A 555 -22.13 24.52 -20.99
N LEU A 556 -22.33 24.74 -19.67
CA LEU A 556 -23.62 25.19 -19.13
C LEU A 556 -24.04 26.57 -19.68
N CYS A 557 -23.10 27.52 -19.77
CA CYS A 557 -23.35 28.82 -20.39
C CYS A 557 -23.72 28.69 -21.88
N LEU A 558 -23.06 27.81 -22.63
CA LEU A 558 -23.38 27.56 -24.04
C LEU A 558 -24.76 26.92 -24.23
N ILE A 559 -25.15 25.98 -23.36
CA ILE A 559 -26.50 25.40 -23.38
C ILE A 559 -27.56 26.46 -23.08
N ALA A 560 -27.35 27.30 -22.06
CA ALA A 560 -28.25 28.39 -21.72
C ALA A 560 -28.38 29.40 -22.87
N TRP A 561 -27.27 29.74 -23.53
CA TRP A 561 -27.26 30.62 -24.70
C TRP A 561 -28.01 29.99 -25.89
N GLY A 562 -27.81 28.70 -26.16
CA GLY A 562 -28.52 27.98 -27.22
C GLY A 562 -30.04 27.96 -27.00
N LEU A 563 -30.48 27.72 -25.76
CA LEU A 563 -31.89 27.79 -25.38
C LEU A 563 -32.47 29.21 -25.53
N PHE A 564 -31.71 30.24 -25.17
CA PHE A 564 -32.10 31.64 -25.35
C PHE A 564 -32.29 32.00 -26.83
N LEU A 565 -31.34 31.65 -27.70
CA LEU A 565 -31.44 31.89 -29.15
C LEU A 565 -32.59 31.10 -29.78
N TYR A 566 -32.83 29.87 -29.35
CA TYR A 566 -33.95 29.06 -29.82
C TYR A 566 -35.30 29.70 -29.48
N GLN A 567 -35.45 30.20 -28.24
CA GLN A 567 -36.64 30.93 -27.82
C GLN A 567 -36.82 32.25 -28.59
N GLN A 568 -35.73 32.98 -28.86
CA GLN A 568 -35.78 34.24 -29.61
C GLN A 568 -36.15 34.03 -31.09
N ARG A 569 -35.64 32.97 -31.73
CA ARG A 569 -35.99 32.61 -33.12
C ARG A 569 -37.45 32.20 -33.25
N ARG A 570 -37.99 31.42 -32.30
CA ARG A 570 -39.43 31.09 -32.25
C ARG A 570 -40.32 32.34 -32.08
N ARG A 571 -39.87 33.34 -31.33
CA ARG A 571 -40.62 34.61 -31.17
C ARG A 571 -40.57 35.47 -32.44
N ARG A 572 -39.48 35.45 -33.21
CA ARG A 572 -39.34 36.22 -34.47
C ARG A 572 -40.13 35.61 -35.63
N THR A 573 -40.16 34.28 -35.77
CA THR A 573 -40.96 33.60 -36.81
C THR A 573 -42.47 33.73 -36.58
N ALA A 574 -42.91 33.94 -35.33
CA ALA A 574 -44.31 34.26 -35.03
C ALA A 574 -44.74 35.69 -35.41
N ILE A 575 -43.81 36.59 -35.73
CA ILE A 575 -44.09 37.99 -36.10
C ILE A 575 -44.09 38.17 -37.63
N THR A 576 -43.43 37.31 -38.40
CA THR A 576 -43.36 37.41 -39.88
C THR A 576 -44.53 36.74 -40.61
N VAL A 577 -45.36 35.96 -39.93
CA VAL A 577 -46.59 35.36 -40.50
C VAL A 577 -47.84 36.22 -40.23
N ALA A 578 -47.66 37.44 -39.70
CA ALA A 578 -48.73 38.37 -39.34
C ALA A 578 -48.54 39.78 -39.94
N CYS A 579 -47.92 39.86 -41.12
CA CYS A 579 -48.05 40.99 -42.05
C CYS A 579 -48.72 40.50 -43.33
#